data_AF-A0A226GU54-F1
#
_entry.id   AF-A0A226GU54-F1
#
_cell.length_a   1.000
_cell.length_b   1.000
_cell.length_c   1.000
_cell.angle_alpha   90.00
_cell.angle_beta   90.00
_cell.angle_gamma   90.00
#
_symmetry.space_group_name_H-M   'P 1'
#
loop_
_entity.id
_entity.type
_entity.pdbx_description
1 polymer ?
#
loop_
_entity_poly.entity_id
_entity_poly.type
_entity_poly.pdbx_seq_one_letter_code
_entity_poly.pdbx_strand_id
1 'polypeptide(L)'
;MEMIIKRLYITDSVKSRIYAGLAILIILFSMYYWQNRYVEIHAVIVNEAVNRPIFFDNDMYKVLEREEAPECFYENIEFVLDHMSRDYIIDDGKVFIRYKLMKDLDMVMNFTYRTSDSIWLMEEVKEERLKLDLIEKSTGIKMKNRYIQP
;
A
#
# COMPACT_ATOMS: atom_id res chain seq x y z
N MET A 1 57.60 17.49 15.54
CA MET A 1 57.03 17.19 14.20
C MET A 1 56.03 16.04 14.26
N GLU A 2 56.35 14.90 14.91
CA GLU A 2 55.42 13.75 15.07
C GLU A 2 54.07 14.07 15.74
N MET A 3 54.06 14.96 16.73
CA MET A 3 52.83 15.32 17.47
C MET A 3 51.78 16.00 16.58
N ILE A 4 52.21 16.75 15.56
CA ILE A 4 51.34 17.46 14.61
C ILE A 4 50.74 16.45 13.61
N ILE A 5 51.54 15.49 13.14
CA ILE A 5 51.11 14.43 12.22
C ILE A 5 50.06 13.53 12.88
N LYS A 6 50.25 13.14 14.15
CA LYS A 6 49.25 12.36 14.91
C LYS A 6 47.93 13.11 15.07
N ARG A 7 47.96 14.42 15.36
CA ARG A 7 46.73 15.24 15.49
C ARG A 7 45.99 15.37 14.16
N LEU A 8 46.69 15.60 13.05
CA LEU A 8 46.08 15.62 11.70
C LEU A 8 45.43 14.27 11.37
N TYR A 9 46.14 13.16 11.58
CA TYR A 9 45.63 11.81 11.32
C TYR A 9 44.38 11.48 12.16
N ILE A 10 44.38 11.84 13.46
CA ILE A 10 43.21 11.65 14.32
C ILE A 10 42.03 12.49 13.82
N THR A 11 42.27 13.74 13.45
CA THR A 11 41.22 14.66 12.97
C THR A 11 40.59 14.19 11.67
N ASP A 12 41.38 13.66 10.74
CA ASP A 12 40.88 13.13 9.47
C ASP A 12 40.15 11.79 9.65
N SER A 13 40.58 10.95 10.60
CA SER A 13 39.87 9.70 10.94
C SER A 13 38.51 9.92 11.62
N VAL A 14 38.35 11.02 12.36
CA VAL A 14 37.05 11.40 12.96
C VAL A 14 36.12 11.98 11.88
N LYS A 15 36.64 12.84 10.98
CA LYS A 15 35.86 13.37 9.85
C LYS A 15 35.34 12.26 8.94
N SER A 16 36.18 11.29 8.57
CA SER A 16 35.77 10.19 7.69
C SER A 16 34.65 9.33 8.29
N ARG A 17 34.68 9.08 9.61
CA ARG A 17 33.59 8.40 10.34
C ARG A 17 32.29 9.21 10.35
N ILE A 18 32.37 10.53 10.52
CA ILE A 18 31.21 11.42 10.45
C ILE A 18 30.60 11.40 9.05
N TYR A 19 31.41 11.50 8.00
CA TYR A 19 30.93 11.40 6.62
C TYR A 19 30.31 10.04 6.31
N ALA A 20 30.89 8.94 6.80
CA ALA A 20 30.32 7.61 6.65
C ALA A 20 28.95 7.50 7.36
N GLY A 21 28.82 8.04 8.58
CA GLY A 21 27.55 8.08 9.30
C GLY A 21 26.47 8.88 8.56
N LEU A 22 26.83 10.05 8.03
CA LEU A 22 25.94 10.88 7.20
C LEU A 22 25.52 10.15 5.92
N ALA A 23 26.44 9.48 5.24
CA ALA A 23 26.13 8.71 4.03
C ALA A 23 25.13 7.57 4.32
N ILE A 24 25.31 6.83 5.42
CA ILE A 24 24.37 5.79 5.85
C ILE A 24 22.99 6.39 6.13
N LEU A 25 22.92 7.52 6.85
CA LEU A 25 21.67 8.21 7.11
C LEU A 25 20.96 8.60 5.81
N ILE A 26 21.68 9.18 4.85
CA ILE A 26 21.11 9.56 3.54
C ILE A 26 20.52 8.35 2.82
N ILE A 27 21.25 7.22 2.80
CA ILE A 27 20.77 5.97 2.19
C ILE A 27 19.51 5.47 2.88
N LEU A 28 19.49 5.44 4.22
CA LEU A 28 18.34 5.00 5.00
C LEU A 28 17.12 5.90 4.77
N PHE A 29 17.30 7.23 4.78
CA PHE A 29 16.23 8.18 4.49
C PHE A 29 15.71 8.02 3.05
N SER A 30 16.59 7.80 2.08
CA SER A 30 16.20 7.56 0.70
C SER A 30 15.37 6.27 0.55
N MET A 31 15.80 5.18 1.19
CA MET A 31 15.04 3.92 1.19
C MET A 31 13.68 4.08 1.88
N TYR A 32 13.65 4.77 3.02
CA TYR A 32 12.41 5.05 3.74
C TYR A 32 11.44 5.88 2.91
N TYR A 33 11.93 6.93 2.24
CA TYR A 33 11.11 7.75 1.35
C TYR A 33 10.55 6.93 0.19
N TRP A 34 11.37 6.09 -0.43
CA TRP A 34 10.94 5.25 -1.55
C TRP A 34 9.82 4.28 -1.17
N GLN A 35 9.90 3.66 0.01
CA GLN A 35 8.88 2.71 0.49
C GLN A 35 7.56 3.37 0.90
N ASN A 36 7.60 4.62 1.37
CA ASN A 36 6.42 5.34 1.88
C ASN A 36 5.79 6.29 0.85
N ARG A 37 6.32 6.35 -0.37
CA ARG A 37 5.69 7.12 -1.45
C ARG A 37 4.33 6.52 -1.81
N TYR A 38 3.34 7.37 -2.02
CA TYR A 38 2.04 6.96 -2.53
C TYR A 38 2.11 6.72 -4.05
N VAL A 39 1.53 5.61 -4.50
CA VAL A 39 1.45 5.21 -5.90
C VAL A 39 0.02 4.79 -6.22
N GLU A 40 -0.40 5.02 -7.46
CA GLU A 40 -1.73 4.62 -7.92
C GLU A 40 -1.87 3.10 -7.79
N ILE A 41 -2.98 2.63 -7.24
CA ILE A 41 -3.24 1.21 -7.10
C ILE A 41 -3.66 0.63 -8.44
N HIS A 42 -3.08 -0.50 -8.80
CA HIS A 42 -3.44 -1.25 -10.00
C HIS A 42 -3.89 -2.66 -9.60
N ALA A 43 -4.89 -3.18 -10.31
CA ALA A 43 -5.32 -4.55 -10.15
C ALA A 43 -4.18 -5.51 -10.52
N VAL A 44 -4.14 -6.67 -9.86
CA VAL A 44 -3.13 -7.70 -10.12
C VAL A 44 -3.86 -9.01 -10.41
N ILE A 45 -3.39 -9.78 -11.39
CA ILE A 45 -3.87 -11.13 -11.70
C ILE A 45 -2.73 -12.15 -11.67
N VAL A 46 -3.06 -13.42 -11.41
CA VAL A 46 -2.08 -14.51 -11.46
C VAL A 46 -1.68 -14.72 -12.92
N ASN A 47 -0.39 -14.76 -13.19
CA ASN A 47 0.13 -15.00 -14.52
C ASN A 47 0.03 -16.49 -14.86
N GLU A 48 -1.04 -16.90 -15.55
CA GLU A 48 -1.29 -18.29 -15.95
C GLU A 48 -0.18 -18.87 -16.87
N ALA A 49 0.64 -18.02 -17.51
CA ALA A 49 1.74 -18.46 -18.35
C ALA A 49 2.91 -19.10 -17.54
N VAL A 50 2.93 -18.94 -16.22
CA VAL A 50 3.97 -19.48 -15.34
C VAL A 50 3.58 -20.86 -14.81
N ASN A 51 3.36 -21.80 -15.74
CA ASN A 51 3.15 -23.21 -15.41
C ASN A 51 4.50 -23.95 -15.18
N ARG A 52 5.50 -23.25 -14.63
CA ARG A 52 6.85 -23.76 -14.36
C ARG A 52 7.23 -23.42 -12.92
N PRO A 53 8.02 -24.28 -12.23
CA PRO A 53 8.45 -23.99 -10.87
C PRO A 53 9.51 -22.89 -10.92
N ILE A 54 9.09 -21.62 -10.84
CA ILE A 54 10.00 -20.47 -10.87
C ILE A 54 10.18 -19.97 -9.44
N PHE A 55 11.43 -19.96 -9.01
CA PHE A 55 11.91 -19.62 -7.67
C PHE A 55 11.86 -18.12 -7.34
N PHE A 56 11.07 -17.31 -8.07
CA PHE A 56 11.00 -15.85 -7.93
C PHE A 56 9.54 -15.37 -7.92
N ASP A 57 9.06 -14.91 -6.76
CA ASP A 57 7.66 -14.49 -6.52
C ASP A 57 7.15 -13.39 -7.47
N ASN A 58 8.05 -12.58 -8.05
CA ASN A 58 7.67 -11.46 -8.92
C ASN A 58 7.11 -11.88 -10.29
N ASP A 59 7.38 -13.09 -10.78
CA ASP A 59 6.91 -13.53 -12.10
C ASP A 59 5.51 -14.15 -12.06
N MET A 60 5.02 -14.48 -10.86
CA MET A 60 3.70 -15.11 -10.64
C MET A 60 2.53 -14.16 -10.85
N TYR A 61 2.80 -12.85 -10.88
CA TYR A 61 1.79 -11.80 -10.86
C TYR A 61 1.95 -10.84 -12.02
N LYS A 62 0.86 -10.57 -12.73
CA LYS A 62 0.79 -9.51 -13.74
C LYS A 62 0.04 -8.33 -13.15
N VAL A 63 0.70 -7.17 -13.07
CA VAL A 63 0.04 -5.89 -12.79
C VAL A 63 -0.73 -5.48 -14.05
N LEU A 64 -2.02 -5.22 -13.91
CA LEU A 64 -2.89 -4.83 -15.01
C LEU A 64 -2.80 -3.33 -15.28
N GLU A 65 -2.80 -2.97 -16.56
CA GLU A 65 -3.08 -1.60 -16.95
C GLU A 65 -4.53 -1.25 -16.60
N ARG A 66 -4.83 0.06 -16.46
CA ARG A 66 -6.16 0.52 -16.02
C ARG A 66 -7.29 0.03 -16.93
N GLU A 67 -7.00 -0.12 -18.22
CA GLU A 67 -7.95 -0.60 -19.24
C GLU A 67 -8.14 -2.13 -19.20
N GLU A 68 -7.13 -2.87 -18.72
CA GLU A 68 -7.22 -4.33 -18.56
C GLU A 68 -7.86 -4.73 -17.22
N ALA A 69 -7.90 -3.81 -16.25
CA ALA A 69 -8.46 -4.05 -14.93
C ALA A 69 -9.99 -4.15 -14.97
N PRO A 70 -10.60 -4.99 -14.10
CA PRO A 70 -12.05 -5.02 -13.94
C PRO A 70 -12.59 -3.64 -13.55
N GLU A 71 -13.66 -3.16 -14.20
CA GLU A 71 -14.26 -1.85 -13.85
C GLU A 71 -14.67 -1.77 -12.37
N CYS A 72 -15.21 -2.88 -11.84
CA CYS A 72 -15.59 -3.01 -10.44
C CYS A 72 -14.42 -2.84 -9.45
N PHE A 73 -13.17 -3.01 -9.89
CA PHE A 73 -12.00 -2.81 -9.05
C PHE A 73 -11.96 -1.37 -8.55
N TYR A 74 -11.94 -0.39 -9.47
CA TYR A 74 -11.80 1.01 -9.10
C TYR A 74 -13.04 1.57 -8.38
N GLU A 75 -14.22 0.99 -8.63
CA GLU A 75 -15.46 1.37 -7.93
C GLU A 75 -15.47 0.90 -6.47
N ASN A 76 -14.99 -0.32 -6.21
CA ASN A 76 -15.10 -0.96 -4.89
C ASN A 76 -13.81 -0.91 -4.06
N ILE A 77 -12.67 -0.51 -4.64
CA ILE A 77 -11.38 -0.56 -3.95
C ILE A 77 -11.32 0.36 -2.72
N GLU A 78 -12.01 1.50 -2.75
CA GLU A 78 -12.12 2.40 -1.60
C GLU A 78 -12.77 1.67 -0.41
N PHE A 79 -13.88 0.99 -0.65
CA PHE A 79 -14.59 0.19 0.36
C PHE A 79 -13.70 -0.93 0.91
N VAL A 80 -13.02 -1.66 0.03
CA VAL A 80 -12.13 -2.76 0.39
C VAL A 80 -10.96 -2.28 1.25
N LEU A 81 -10.35 -1.14 0.91
CA LEU A 81 -9.24 -0.55 1.66
C LEU A 81 -9.67 0.00 3.03
N ASP A 82 -10.82 0.68 3.09
CA ASP A 82 -11.44 1.14 4.34
C ASP A 82 -11.66 -0.05 5.28
N HIS A 83 -12.27 -1.13 4.77
CA HIS A 83 -12.62 -2.29 5.58
C HIS A 83 -11.40 -3.07 6.08
N MET A 84 -10.31 -3.09 5.29
CA MET A 84 -9.04 -3.67 5.73
C MET A 84 -8.17 -2.71 6.55
N SER A 85 -8.69 -1.54 6.93
CA SER A 85 -7.96 -0.53 7.71
C SER A 85 -6.60 -0.20 7.09
N ARG A 86 -6.58 0.04 5.78
CA ARG A 86 -5.38 0.40 5.03
C ARG A 86 -5.39 1.87 4.71
N ASP A 87 -4.26 2.55 4.95
CA ASP A 87 -4.11 3.96 4.60
C ASP A 87 -4.08 4.12 3.08
N TYR A 88 -4.97 4.96 2.56
CA TYR A 88 -4.97 5.39 1.16
C TYR A 88 -5.26 6.88 1.05
N ILE A 89 -4.96 7.45 -0.12
CA ILE A 89 -5.25 8.83 -0.49
C ILE A 89 -6.04 8.81 -1.79
N ILE A 90 -7.08 9.62 -1.87
CA ILE A 90 -7.81 9.86 -3.12
C ILE A 90 -7.29 11.17 -3.71
N ASP A 91 -6.80 11.12 -4.94
CA ASP A 91 -6.41 12.30 -5.70
C ASP A 91 -6.92 12.15 -7.14
N ASP A 92 -7.59 13.18 -7.67
CA ASP A 92 -8.19 13.18 -9.01
C ASP A 92 -9.05 11.92 -9.35
N GLY A 93 -9.83 11.43 -8.38
CA GLY A 93 -10.66 10.23 -8.55
C GLY A 93 -9.87 8.92 -8.70
N LYS A 94 -8.58 8.94 -8.34
CA LYS A 94 -7.70 7.78 -8.30
C LYS A 94 -7.30 7.47 -6.87
N VAL A 95 -7.19 6.19 -6.57
CA VAL A 95 -6.82 5.69 -5.24
C VAL A 95 -5.33 5.41 -5.21
N PHE A 96 -4.64 6.01 -4.25
CA PHE A 96 -3.22 5.86 -4.05
C PHE A 96 -2.94 5.14 -2.73
N ILE A 97 -2.07 4.15 -2.77
CA ILE A 97 -1.59 3.41 -1.60
C ILE A 97 -0.09 3.56 -1.45
N ARG A 98 0.45 3.29 -0.25
CA ARG A 98 1.91 3.30 -0.05
C ARG A 98 2.58 2.25 -0.94
N TYR A 99 3.72 2.58 -1.53
CA TYR A 99 4.48 1.69 -2.40
C TYR A 99 4.83 0.36 -1.71
N LYS A 100 5.10 0.37 -0.41
CA LYS A 100 5.30 -0.85 0.38
C LYS A 100 4.11 -1.82 0.29
N LEU A 101 2.87 -1.33 0.29
CA LEU A 101 1.66 -2.14 0.15
C LEU A 101 1.50 -2.62 -1.30
N MET A 102 1.73 -1.73 -2.27
CA MET A 102 1.66 -2.09 -3.70
C MET A 102 2.67 -3.18 -4.09
N LYS A 103 3.84 -3.19 -3.45
CA LYS A 103 4.88 -4.19 -3.65
C LYS A 103 4.48 -5.58 -3.15
N ASP A 104 3.54 -5.64 -2.20
CA ASP A 104 3.00 -6.89 -1.68
C ASP A 104 1.90 -7.39 -2.64
N LEU A 105 2.32 -8.09 -3.69
CA LEU A 105 1.45 -8.51 -4.79
C LEU A 105 0.35 -9.48 -4.32
N ASP A 106 0.65 -10.32 -3.33
CA ASP A 106 -0.36 -11.19 -2.68
C ASP A 106 -1.47 -10.36 -2.05
N MET A 107 -1.10 -9.27 -1.35
CA MET A 107 -2.06 -8.39 -0.72
C MET A 107 -2.91 -7.65 -1.75
N VAL A 108 -2.29 -7.10 -2.81
CA VAL A 108 -3.01 -6.41 -3.89
C VAL A 108 -3.91 -7.37 -4.67
N MET A 109 -3.48 -8.62 -4.85
CA MET A 109 -4.30 -9.69 -5.42
C MET A 109 -5.55 -9.94 -4.58
N ASN A 110 -5.40 -10.08 -3.26
CA ASN A 110 -6.53 -10.25 -2.35
C ASN A 110 -7.49 -9.05 -2.41
N PHE A 111 -6.97 -7.83 -2.58
CA PHE A 111 -7.83 -6.65 -2.79
C PHE A 111 -8.61 -6.78 -4.10
N THR A 112 -7.92 -7.16 -5.18
CA THR A 112 -8.51 -7.37 -6.50
C THR A 112 -9.63 -8.41 -6.46
N TYR A 113 -9.40 -9.56 -5.82
CA TYR A 113 -10.43 -10.58 -5.65
C TYR A 113 -11.63 -10.07 -4.83
N ARG A 114 -11.40 -9.38 -3.71
CA ARG A 114 -12.48 -8.85 -2.86
C ARG A 114 -13.33 -7.80 -3.55
N THR A 115 -12.74 -6.97 -4.41
CA THR A 115 -13.52 -6.00 -5.22
C THR A 115 -14.43 -6.67 -6.25
N SER A 116 -14.09 -7.89 -6.68
CA SER A 116 -14.87 -8.68 -7.63
C SER A 116 -15.85 -9.65 -6.94
N ASP A 117 -15.65 -9.93 -5.65
CA ASP A 117 -16.49 -10.83 -4.86
C ASP A 117 -17.77 -10.12 -4.39
N SER A 118 -18.79 -10.20 -5.23
CA SER A 118 -20.13 -9.65 -4.93
C SER A 118 -20.75 -10.21 -3.64
N ILE A 119 -20.45 -11.45 -3.26
CA ILE A 119 -21.03 -12.07 -2.06
C ILE A 119 -20.40 -11.43 -0.83
N TRP A 120 -19.06 -11.38 -0.81
CA TRP A 120 -18.32 -10.77 0.27
C TRP A 120 -18.70 -9.30 0.46
N LEU A 121 -18.74 -8.52 -0.62
CA LEU A 121 -19.15 -7.10 -0.58
C LEU A 121 -20.57 -6.92 -0.01
N MET A 122 -21.51 -7.77 -0.44
CA MET A 122 -22.90 -7.67 0.00
C MET A 122 -23.08 -8.09 1.46
N GLU A 123 -22.27 -9.01 1.96
CA GLU A 123 -22.26 -9.40 3.37
C GLU A 123 -21.70 -8.29 4.26
N GLU A 124 -20.57 -7.67 3.89
CA GLU A 124 -19.97 -6.58 4.65
C GLU A 124 -20.85 -5.33 4.67
N VAL A 125 -21.50 -4.98 3.55
CA VAL A 125 -22.46 -3.86 3.51
C VAL A 125 -23.66 -4.12 4.40
N LYS A 126 -24.14 -5.36 4.49
CA LYS A 126 -25.24 -5.72 5.43
C LYS A 126 -24.80 -5.54 6.88
N GLU A 127 -23.58 -5.99 7.22
CA GLU A 127 -23.05 -5.80 8.57
C GLU A 127 -22.88 -4.32 8.93
N GLU A 128 -22.32 -3.51 8.03
CA GLU A 128 -22.17 -2.07 8.26
C GLU A 128 -23.52 -1.40 8.46
N ARG A 129 -24.51 -1.70 7.61
CA ARG A 129 -25.86 -1.18 7.77
C ARG A 129 -26.47 -1.58 9.12
N LEU A 130 -26.29 -2.82 9.54
CA LEU A 130 -26.80 -3.29 10.83
C LEU A 130 -26.13 -2.55 12.02
N LYS A 131 -24.81 -2.31 11.93
CA LYS A 131 -24.08 -1.50 12.92
C LYS A 131 -24.59 -0.06 12.94
N LEU A 132 -24.82 0.54 11.78
CA LEU A 132 -25.39 1.89 11.66
C LEU A 132 -26.79 1.96 12.26
N ASP A 133 -27.69 1.03 11.91
CA ASP A 133 -29.07 0.98 12.44
C ASP A 133 -29.10 0.88 13.98
N LEU A 134 -28.18 0.11 14.58
CA LEU A 134 -28.01 0.04 16.03
C LEU A 134 -27.58 1.39 16.64
N ILE A 135 -26.69 2.11 15.95
CA ILE A 135 -26.26 3.45 16.39
C ILE A 135 -27.39 4.46 16.20
N GLU A 136 -28.12 4.43 15.09
CA GLU A 136 -29.28 5.31 14.87
C GLU A 136 -30.35 5.09 15.95
N LYS A 137 -30.63 3.83 16.28
CA LYS A 137 -31.59 3.47 17.33
C LYS A 137 -31.16 3.95 18.71
N SER A 138 -29.87 3.98 18.99
CA SER A 138 -29.34 4.41 20.30
C SER A 138 -29.16 5.92 20.41
N THR A 139 -28.80 6.61 19.33
CA THR A 139 -28.49 8.04 19.31
C THR A 139 -29.62 8.91 18.78
N GLY A 140 -30.58 8.34 18.05
CA GLY A 140 -31.64 9.06 17.34
C GLY A 140 -31.14 9.84 16.11
N ILE A 141 -29.86 9.71 15.76
CA ILE A 141 -29.24 10.44 14.65
C ILE A 141 -29.18 9.51 13.44
N LYS A 142 -29.78 9.94 12.33
CA LYS A 142 -29.72 9.20 11.06
C LYS A 142 -28.32 9.29 10.46
N MET A 143 -27.65 8.15 10.33
CA MET A 143 -26.33 8.02 9.73
C MET A 143 -26.46 7.83 8.22
N LYS A 144 -25.64 8.53 7.45
CA LYS A 144 -25.61 8.32 6.00
C LYS A 144 -24.81 7.06 5.70
N ASN A 145 -25.43 6.08 5.05
CA ASN A 145 -24.69 4.95 4.50
C ASN A 145 -23.71 5.47 3.43
N ARG A 146 -22.42 5.16 3.60
CA ARG A 146 -21.37 5.66 2.71
C ARG A 146 -21.20 4.80 1.46
N TYR A 147 -21.64 3.55 1.47
CA TYR A 147 -21.31 2.61 0.40
C TYR A 147 -22.50 1.78 -0.12
N ILE A 148 -22.51 1.71 -1.46
CA ILE A 148 -23.31 0.92 -2.41
C ILE A 148 -24.83 1.21 -2.44
N GLN A 149 -25.25 1.89 -3.51
CA GLN A 149 -26.63 1.78 -4.03
C GLN A 149 -26.70 0.52 -4.90
N PRO A 150 -27.76 -0.29 -4.77
CA PRO A 150 -27.96 -1.49 -5.58
C PRO A 150 -28.12 -1.17 -7.07
#